data_AF-A0A661KJL7-F1
#
_entry.id   AF-A0A661KJL7-F1
#
_cell.length_a   1.000
_cell.length_b   1.000
_cell.length_c   1.000
_cell.angle_alpha   90.00
_cell.angle_beta   90.00
_cell.angle_gamma   90.00
#
_symmetry.space_group_name_H-M   'P 1'
#
loop_
_entity.id
_entity.type
_entity.pdbx_description
1 polymer ?
#
loop_
_entity_poly.entity_id
_entity_poly.type
_entity_poly.pdbx_seq_one_letter_code
_entity_poly.pdbx_strand_id
1 'polypeptide(L)'
;MRLENLTKFQDKVLQCMKCGFCMYFCPVYQEIHTEPIVARGRNVLAMELLEGAQYDWKHLEERYSKCLTCNRCAQFCPAKVEVATITFAARADIVENKGLSFAKKVVFEKLLKKRSLFGKVVRLASKLQWLLPRTKGKIRHL
;
A
#
# COMPACT_ATOMS: atom_id res chain seq x y z
N MET A 1 -5.60 -18.48 0.63
CA MET A 1 -5.02 -17.23 1.18
C MET A 1 -5.78 -16.88 2.45
N ARG A 2 -5.11 -16.48 3.53
CA ARG A 2 -5.77 -15.97 4.74
C ARG A 2 -6.15 -14.51 4.52
N LEU A 3 -7.43 -14.15 4.63
CA LEU A 3 -7.96 -12.81 4.35
C LEU A 3 -8.57 -12.17 5.60
N GLU A 4 -7.93 -12.34 6.76
CA GLU A 4 -8.47 -11.90 8.05
C GLU A 4 -8.71 -10.38 8.09
N ASN A 5 -7.88 -9.59 7.43
CA ASN A 5 -8.03 -8.14 7.44
C ASN A 5 -9.05 -7.68 6.40
N LEU A 6 -9.07 -8.25 5.20
CA LEU A 6 -10.00 -7.87 4.14
C LEU A 6 -11.44 -8.25 4.47
N THR A 7 -11.67 -9.41 5.09
CA THR A 7 -13.01 -9.86 5.50
C THR A 7 -13.69 -8.89 6.48
N LYS A 8 -12.93 -8.17 7.32
CA LYS A 8 -13.47 -7.15 8.24
C LYS A 8 -14.15 -5.97 7.53
N PHE A 9 -13.88 -5.78 6.24
CA PHE A 9 -14.39 -4.66 5.44
C PHE A 9 -15.15 -5.12 4.19
N GLN A 10 -15.68 -6.35 4.20
CA GLN A 10 -16.41 -6.92 3.08
C GLN A 10 -17.63 -6.06 2.67
N ASP A 11 -18.35 -5.50 3.64
CA ASP A 11 -19.46 -4.58 3.42
C ASP A 11 -19.04 -3.36 2.57
N LYS A 12 -17.88 -2.77 2.87
CA LYS A 12 -17.32 -1.62 2.16
C LYS A 12 -16.90 -1.99 0.74
N VAL A 13 -16.35 -3.20 0.57
CA VAL A 13 -15.96 -3.72 -0.75
C VAL A 13 -17.18 -3.83 -1.67
N LEU A 14 -18.30 -4.35 -1.16
CA LEU A 14 -19.54 -4.57 -1.91
C LEU A 14 -20.31 -3.28 -2.23
N GLN A 15 -20.00 -2.16 -1.57
CA GLN A 15 -20.61 -0.85 -1.82
C GLN A 15 -20.26 -0.25 -3.20
N CYS A 16 -19.25 -0.79 -3.89
CA CYS A 16 -18.79 -0.27 -5.17
C CYS A 16 -19.75 -0.56 -6.33
N MET A 17 -20.34 0.50 -6.90
CA MET A 17 -21.17 0.43 -8.11
C MET A 17 -20.38 0.41 -9.44
N LYS A 18 -19.05 0.25 -9.40
CA LYS A 18 -18.14 0.15 -10.56
C LYS A 18 -18.18 1.32 -11.58
N CYS A 19 -18.66 2.51 -11.18
CA CYS A 19 -18.85 3.68 -12.06
C CYS A 19 -17.57 4.30 -12.65
N GLY A 20 -16.40 4.06 -12.04
CA GLY A 20 -15.12 4.52 -12.58
C GLY A 20 -14.68 5.95 -12.24
N PHE A 21 -15.48 6.74 -11.50
CA PHE A 21 -15.11 8.10 -11.06
C PHE A 21 -13.73 8.18 -10.40
N CYS A 22 -13.38 7.17 -9.62
CA CYS A 22 -12.09 7.09 -8.94
C CYS A 22 -10.87 7.13 -9.89
N MET A 23 -11.01 6.75 -11.17
CA MET A 23 -9.93 6.82 -12.16
C MET A 23 -9.58 8.27 -12.50
N TYR A 24 -10.61 9.12 -12.68
CA TYR A 24 -10.44 10.52 -13.07
C TYR A 24 -9.60 11.30 -12.06
N PHE A 25 -9.78 11.02 -10.76
CA PHE A 25 -9.06 11.69 -9.67
C PHE A 25 -7.78 10.98 -9.22
N CYS A 26 -7.43 9.84 -9.82
CA CYS A 26 -6.26 9.06 -9.42
C CYS A 26 -5.02 9.55 -10.18
N PRO A 27 -4.00 10.11 -9.50
CA PRO A 27 -2.78 10.57 -10.18
C PRO A 27 -2.02 9.40 -10.84
N VAL A 28 -2.09 8.20 -10.27
CA VAL A 28 -1.47 7.00 -10.86
C VAL A 28 -2.12 6.64 -12.20
N TYR A 29 -3.43 6.88 -12.35
CA TYR A 29 -4.12 6.63 -13.60
C TYR A 29 -3.76 7.67 -14.67
N GLN A 30 -3.51 8.91 -14.27
CA GLN A 30 -3.09 9.98 -15.17
C GLN A 30 -1.72 9.69 -15.81
N GLU A 31 -0.86 8.94 -15.11
CA GLU A 31 0.46 8.56 -15.63
C GLU A 31 0.46 7.21 -16.35
N ILE A 32 -0.18 6.19 -15.77
CA ILE A 32 -0.03 4.79 -16.22
C ILE A 32 -1.21 4.33 -17.11
N HIS A 33 -2.35 5.04 -17.07
CA HIS A 33 -3.56 4.75 -17.86
C HIS A 33 -4.05 3.29 -17.80
N THR A 34 -3.72 2.58 -16.72
CA THR A 34 -4.06 1.17 -16.53
C THR A 34 -5.13 1.06 -15.45
N GLU A 35 -6.28 0.50 -15.79
CA GLU A 35 -7.42 0.43 -14.86
C GLU A 35 -7.22 -0.54 -13.68
N PRO A 36 -6.69 -1.76 -13.88
CA PRO A 36 -6.62 -2.74 -12.78
C PRO A 36 -5.76 -2.33 -11.58
N ILE A 37 -4.91 -1.33 -11.72
CA ILE A 37 -4.03 -0.81 -10.65
C ILE A 37 -4.67 0.33 -9.84
N VAL A 38 -5.82 0.87 -10.29
CA VAL A 38 -6.49 1.99 -9.63
C VAL A 38 -7.51 1.50 -8.60
N ALA A 39 -8.21 2.44 -7.97
CA ALA A 39 -9.19 2.19 -6.92
C ALA A 39 -10.28 1.17 -7.32
N ARG A 40 -10.91 1.34 -8.50
CA ARG A 40 -11.95 0.40 -8.97
C ARG A 40 -11.39 -0.99 -9.21
N GLY A 41 -10.31 -1.11 -9.99
CA GLY A 41 -9.64 -2.38 -10.27
C GLY A 41 -9.19 -3.10 -8.99
N ARG A 42 -8.64 -2.39 -8.01
CA ARG A 42 -8.30 -2.95 -6.69
C ARG A 42 -9.52 -3.39 -5.90
N ASN A 43 -10.62 -2.65 -5.95
CA ASN A 43 -11.85 -3.06 -5.28
C ASN A 43 -12.47 -4.31 -5.93
N VAL A 44 -12.42 -4.42 -7.26
CA VAL A 44 -12.83 -5.64 -7.98
C VAL A 44 -11.95 -6.82 -7.58
N LEU A 45 -10.63 -6.62 -7.54
CA LEU A 45 -9.71 -7.65 -7.07
C LEU A 45 -9.97 -8.06 -5.61
N ALA A 46 -10.36 -7.11 -4.74
CA ALA A 46 -10.78 -7.43 -3.38
C ALA A 46 -12.07 -8.26 -3.34
N MET A 47 -13.06 -7.96 -4.19
CA MET A 47 -14.28 -8.79 -4.33
C MET A 47 -13.92 -10.22 -4.76
N GLU A 48 -13.13 -10.35 -5.81
CA GLU A 48 -12.70 -11.66 -6.35
C GLU A 48 -11.97 -12.49 -5.28
N LEU A 49 -11.06 -11.88 -4.51
CA LEU A 49 -10.37 -12.53 -3.41
C LEU A 49 -11.34 -13.03 -2.31
N LEU A 50 -12.34 -12.23 -1.96
CA LEU A 50 -13.37 -12.60 -0.97
C LEU A 50 -14.30 -13.71 -1.50
N GLU A 51 -14.51 -13.79 -2.81
CA GLU A 51 -15.25 -14.87 -3.49
C GLU A 51 -14.43 -16.16 -3.63
N GLY A 52 -13.15 -16.15 -3.23
CA GLY A 52 -12.28 -17.32 -3.24
C GLY A 52 -11.38 -17.43 -4.47
N ALA A 53 -11.33 -16.41 -5.32
CA ALA A 53 -10.38 -16.38 -6.43
C ALA A 53 -8.94 -16.39 -5.93
N GLN A 54 -8.07 -17.03 -6.69
CA GLN A 54 -6.64 -17.15 -6.38
C GLN A 54 -5.82 -16.44 -7.43
N TYR A 55 -4.87 -15.63 -6.97
CA TYR A 55 -3.93 -14.90 -7.81
C TYR A 55 -2.51 -15.13 -7.32
N ASP A 56 -1.54 -15.00 -8.22
CA ASP A 56 -0.14 -15.02 -7.88
C ASP A 56 0.26 -13.75 -7.09
N TRP A 57 1.29 -13.89 -6.26
CA TRP A 57 1.74 -12.79 -5.40
C TRP A 57 2.24 -11.58 -6.17
N LYS A 58 2.83 -11.78 -7.36
CA LYS A 58 3.36 -10.70 -8.19
C LYS A 58 2.22 -9.85 -8.74
N HIS A 59 1.14 -10.47 -9.21
CA HIS A 59 -0.08 -9.78 -9.65
C HIS A 59 -0.74 -8.96 -8.54
N LEU A 60 -0.87 -9.54 -7.34
CA LEU A 60 -1.42 -8.81 -6.18
C LEU A 60 -0.52 -7.63 -5.79
N GLU A 61 0.79 -7.86 -5.69
CA GLU A 61 1.77 -6.84 -5.33
C GLU A 61 1.79 -5.71 -6.35
N GLU A 62 1.79 -6.01 -7.64
CA GLU A 62 1.80 -4.99 -8.70
C GLU A 62 0.59 -4.05 -8.59
N ARG A 63 -0.61 -4.59 -8.36
CA ARG A 63 -1.83 -3.80 -8.31
C ARG A 63 -1.96 -3.02 -7.00
N TYR A 64 -1.63 -3.63 -5.87
CA TYR A 64 -1.76 -2.98 -4.56
C TYR A 64 -0.59 -2.04 -4.23
N SER A 65 0.63 -2.28 -4.71
CA SER A 65 1.81 -1.44 -4.39
C SER A 65 1.79 -0.08 -5.07
N LYS A 66 1.22 0.04 -6.28
CA LYS A 66 1.16 1.31 -7.04
C LYS A 66 0.26 2.38 -6.40
N CYS A 67 -0.54 2.04 -5.38
CA CYS A 67 -1.33 3.04 -4.66
C CYS A 67 -0.47 3.97 -3.79
N LEU A 68 -0.54 5.27 -4.07
CA LEU A 68 0.11 6.34 -3.30
C LEU A 68 -0.57 6.67 -1.98
N THR A 69 -1.68 6.01 -1.63
CA THR A 69 -2.43 6.25 -0.38
C THR A 69 -2.90 7.70 -0.18
N CYS A 70 -3.08 8.45 -1.27
CA CYS A 70 -3.49 9.87 -1.25
C CYS A 70 -5.00 10.10 -1.00
N ASN A 71 -5.78 9.03 -0.89
CA ASN A 71 -7.21 9.01 -0.56
C ASN A 71 -8.20 9.78 -1.49
N ARG A 72 -7.74 10.42 -2.57
CA ARG A 72 -8.60 11.13 -3.54
C ARG A 72 -9.77 10.29 -4.04
N CYS A 73 -9.52 9.01 -4.32
CA CYS A 73 -10.55 8.08 -4.81
C CYS A 73 -11.74 7.92 -3.86
N ALA A 74 -11.54 7.99 -2.54
CA ALA A 74 -12.63 7.90 -1.57
C ALA A 74 -13.35 9.25 -1.44
N GLN A 75 -12.61 10.36 -1.45
CA GLN A 75 -13.17 11.71 -1.35
C GLN A 75 -14.19 12.03 -2.46
N PHE A 76 -13.92 11.58 -3.68
CA PHE A 76 -14.79 11.81 -4.84
C PHE A 76 -15.67 10.61 -5.21
N CYS A 77 -15.76 9.60 -4.34
CA CYS A 77 -16.60 8.42 -4.60
C CYS A 77 -18.07 8.78 -4.35
N PRO A 78 -18.97 8.72 -5.35
CA PRO A 78 -20.40 8.97 -5.13
C PRO A 78 -21.02 7.89 -4.22
N ALA A 79 -20.51 6.65 -4.34
CA ALA A 79 -20.91 5.54 -3.50
C ALA A 79 -20.23 5.55 -2.11
N LYS A 80 -19.36 6.51 -1.79
CA LYS A 80 -18.64 6.64 -0.51
C LYS A 80 -17.85 5.38 -0.08
N VAL A 81 -17.31 4.65 -1.05
CA VAL A 81 -16.47 3.46 -0.79
C VAL A 81 -15.15 3.90 -0.13
N GLU A 82 -14.81 3.29 1.00
CA GLU A 82 -13.54 3.52 1.70
C GLU A 82 -12.39 2.72 1.07
N VAL A 83 -12.04 3.06 -0.17
CA VAL A 83 -11.04 2.31 -0.96
C VAL A 83 -9.68 2.25 -0.28
N ALA A 84 -9.28 3.30 0.45
CA ALA A 84 -8.02 3.31 1.18
C ALA A 84 -7.99 2.23 2.27
N THR A 85 -9.06 2.11 3.07
CA THR A 85 -9.22 1.09 4.11
C THR A 85 -9.11 -0.31 3.52
N ILE A 86 -9.83 -0.56 2.43
CA ILE A 86 -9.81 -1.85 1.69
C ILE A 86 -8.40 -2.15 1.17
N THR A 87 -7.72 -1.14 0.60
CA THR A 87 -6.36 -1.28 0.08
C THR A 87 -5.37 -1.62 1.20
N PHE A 88 -5.49 -0.99 2.36
CA PHE A 88 -4.63 -1.29 3.51
C PHE A 88 -4.86 -2.69 4.06
N ALA A 89 -6.13 -3.11 4.17
CA ALA A 89 -6.49 -4.45 4.58
C ALA A 89 -5.92 -5.52 3.64
N ALA A 90 -6.10 -5.35 2.33
CA ALA A 90 -5.53 -6.25 1.34
C ALA A 90 -4.00 -6.28 1.38
N ARG A 91 -3.32 -5.12 1.56
CA ARG A 91 -1.86 -5.07 1.71
C ARG A 91 -1.39 -5.83 2.96
N ALA A 92 -2.11 -5.72 4.08
CA ALA A 92 -1.81 -6.46 5.29
C ALA A 92 -1.90 -7.97 5.04
N ASP A 93 -3.00 -8.44 4.46
CA ASP A 93 -3.19 -9.86 4.12
C ASP A 93 -2.11 -10.36 3.14
N ILE A 94 -1.76 -9.58 2.11
CA ILE A 94 -0.68 -9.94 1.17
C ILE A 94 0.65 -10.13 1.92
N VAL A 95 1.01 -9.22 2.84
CA VAL A 95 2.26 -9.31 3.60
C VAL A 95 2.24 -10.48 4.59
N GLU A 96 1.12 -10.75 5.25
CA GLU A 96 0.96 -11.87 6.17
C GLU A 96 1.08 -13.23 5.47
N ASN A 97 0.55 -13.36 4.25
CA ASN A 97 0.64 -14.60 3.49
C ASN A 97 1.99 -14.77 2.77
N LYS A 98 2.52 -13.71 2.13
CA LYS A 98 3.81 -13.75 1.41
C LYS A 98 5.00 -13.82 2.35
N GLY A 99 4.89 -13.21 3.52
CA GLY A 99 6.00 -12.97 4.44
C GLY A 99 6.93 -11.84 3.97
N LEU A 100 7.75 -11.36 4.91
CA LEU A 100 8.80 -10.37 4.64
C LEU A 100 10.13 -11.07 4.36
N SER A 101 10.97 -10.47 3.51
CA SER A 101 12.36 -10.90 3.36
C SER A 101 13.10 -10.82 4.70
N PHE A 102 14.10 -11.67 4.91
CA PHE A 102 14.81 -11.79 6.19
C PHE A 102 15.32 -10.43 6.71
N ALA A 103 15.94 -9.62 5.84
CA ALA A 103 16.42 -8.29 6.19
C ALA A 103 15.28 -7.37 6.67
N LYS A 104 14.16 -7.31 5.92
CA LYS A 104 12.98 -6.52 6.31
C LYS A 104 12.40 -7.02 7.62
N LYS A 105 12.28 -8.34 7.80
CA LYS A 105 11.76 -8.94 9.04
C LYS A 105 12.61 -8.55 10.25
N VAL A 106 13.94 -8.65 10.17
CA VAL A 106 14.84 -8.22 11.26
C VAL A 106 14.69 -6.72 11.55
N VAL A 107 14.60 -5.88 10.51
CA VAL A 107 14.42 -4.44 10.69
C VAL A 107 13.09 -4.11 11.38
N PHE A 108 11.97 -4.60 10.84
CA PHE A 108 10.64 -4.25 11.36
C PHE A 108 10.29 -4.94 12.68
N GLU A 109 10.68 -6.20 12.88
CA GLU A 109 10.31 -6.94 14.09
C GLU A 109 11.31 -6.81 15.24
N LYS A 110 12.62 -6.64 14.96
CA LYS A 110 13.67 -6.64 16.01
C LYS A 110 14.30 -5.27 16.21
N LEU A 111 14.68 -4.58 15.14
CA LEU A 111 15.38 -3.29 15.23
C LEU A 111 14.43 -2.15 15.64
N LEU A 112 13.34 -1.94 14.88
CA LEU A 112 12.43 -0.82 15.09
C LEU A 112 11.61 -0.94 16.38
N LYS A 113 11.29 -2.16 16.84
CA LYS A 113 10.59 -2.37 18.12
C LYS A 113 11.44 -2.03 19.35
N LYS A 114 12.78 -2.06 19.25
CA LYS A 114 13.69 -1.81 20.38
C LYS A 114 14.28 -0.40 20.28
N ARG A 115 13.65 0.57 20.96
CA ARG A 115 14.08 2.00 20.97
C ARG A 115 15.57 2.21 21.23
N SER A 116 16.14 1.49 22.19
CA SER A 116 17.56 1.59 22.55
C SER A 116 18.50 1.09 21.45
N LEU A 117 18.15 -0.03 20.80
CA LEU A 117 18.91 -0.58 19.69
C LEU A 117 18.82 0.32 18.46
N PHE A 118 17.61 0.76 18.11
CA PHE A 118 17.40 1.71 17.01
C PHE A 118 18.22 2.99 17.21
N GLY A 119 18.19 3.57 18.41
CA GLY A 119 18.99 4.76 18.73
C GLY A 119 20.50 4.54 18.60
N LYS A 120 21.03 3.38 19.02
CA LYS A 120 22.46 3.04 18.86
C LYS A 120 22.84 2.91 17.38
N VAL A 121 22.02 2.23 16.59
CA VAL A 121 22.24 2.05 15.14
C VAL A 121 22.19 3.39 14.41
N VAL A 122 21.22 4.24 14.71
CA VAL A 122 21.11 5.58 14.10
C VAL A 122 22.30 6.47 14.48
N ARG A 123 22.77 6.44 15.73
CA ARG A 123 23.98 7.18 16.15
C ARG A 123 25.25 6.68 15.47
N LEU A 124 25.35 5.38 15.22
CA LEU A 124 26.47 4.82 14.46
C LEU A 124 26.38 5.27 12.99
N ALA A 125 25.19 5.20 12.40
CA ALA A 125 24.93 5.64 11.03
C ALA A 125 25.20 7.14 10.86
N SER A 126 24.87 7.98 11.84
CA SER A 126 25.12 9.43 11.76
C SER A 126 26.62 9.78 11.74
N LYS A 127 27.46 8.99 12.41
CA LYS A 127 28.94 9.14 12.30
C LYS A 127 29.46 8.79 10.91
N LEU A 128 28.78 7.86 10.21
CA LEU A 128 29.08 7.43 8.85
C LEU A 128 28.37 8.30 7.78
N GLN A 129 27.63 9.33 8.19
CA GLN A 129 26.89 10.21 7.27
C GLN A 129 27.81 10.92 6.25
N TRP A 130 29.10 11.06 6.54
CA TRP A 130 30.06 11.67 5.61
C TRP A 130 30.24 10.87 4.30
N LEU A 131 29.94 9.56 4.30
CA LEU A 131 29.97 8.69 3.11
C LEU A 131 28.73 8.84 2.22
N LEU A 132 27.64 9.43 2.74
CA LEU A 132 26.44 9.67 1.95
C LEU A 132 26.70 10.88 1.04
N PRO A 133 26.21 10.86 -0.21
CA PRO A 133 26.32 11.99 -1.11
C PRO A 133 25.74 13.23 -0.42
N ARG A 134 26.57 14.22 -0.13
CA ARG A 134 26.09 15.51 0.39
C ARG A 134 25.28 16.15 -0.72
N THR A 135 23.96 16.22 -0.54
CA THR A 135 23.09 16.97 -1.46
C THR A 135 23.54 18.43 -1.48
N LYS A 136 24.31 18.81 -2.51
CA LYS A 136 24.54 20.21 -2.86
C LYS A 136 23.31 20.70 -3.62
N GLY A 137 22.26 21.05 -2.88
CA GLY A 137 21.05 21.61 -3.48
C GLY A 137 20.17 22.24 -2.40
N LYS A 138 19.74 23.49 -2.61
CA LYS A 138 18.60 24.04 -1.88
C LYS A 138 17.39 23.23 -2.30
N ILE A 139 16.73 22.56 -1.35
CA ILE A 139 15.40 21.96 -1.57
C ILE A 139 14.47 23.12 -1.94
N ARG A 140 14.23 23.31 -3.23
CA ARG A 140 13.66 24.57 -3.79
C ARG A 140 12.13 24.65 -3.66
N HIS A 141 11.51 23.90 -2.74
CA HIS A 141 10.04 23.84 -2.63
C HIS A 141 9.56 23.32 -1.27
N LEU A 142 10.31 23.59 -0.20
CA LEU A 142 9.72 23.69 1.15
C LEU A 142 9.65 25.17 1.51
#